data_AF-A0AAD5VYT5-F1
#
_entry.id   AF-A0AAD5VYT5-F1
#
_cell.length_a   1.000
_cell.length_b   1.000
_cell.length_c   1.000
_cell.angle_alpha   90.00
_cell.angle_beta   90.00
_cell.angle_gamma   90.00
#
_symmetry.space_group_name_H-M   'P 1'
#
loop_
_entity.id
_entity.type
_entity.pdbx_description
1 polymer ?
#
loop_
_entity_poly.entity_id
_entity_poly.type
_entity_poly.pdbx_seq_one_letter_code
_entity_poly.pdbx_strand_id
1 'polypeptide(L)'
;MSSSTPNSAKRVCQIIKLKPSRVDEYKEIHAAVWPGVLAALKRAHITDYSIHHYPPLQLLIATFKYIGDDYAADMAKVAEDPETQRWWELTDGMQESFVEGATGSGKDVPWWQVNFIVLWPRAGSSRSFPLINVWCIY
;
A
#
# COMPACT_ATOMS: atom_id res chain seq x y z
N MET A 1 -3.75 21.93 -30.14
CA MET A 1 -2.75 20.98 -29.63
C MET A 1 -2.74 21.13 -28.12
N SER A 2 -3.47 20.25 -27.40
CA SER A 2 -3.53 20.33 -25.94
C SER A 2 -2.24 19.75 -25.36
N SER A 3 -1.45 20.57 -24.68
CA SER A 3 -0.27 20.14 -23.95
C SER A 3 -0.73 19.37 -22.71
N SER A 4 -0.74 18.05 -22.78
CA SER A 4 -0.90 17.20 -21.59
C SER A 4 0.36 17.34 -20.74
N THR A 5 0.31 18.15 -19.69
CA THR A 5 1.27 18.08 -18.60
C THR A 5 1.31 16.62 -18.14
N PRO A 6 2.48 15.94 -18.09
CA PRO A 6 2.52 14.58 -17.56
C PRO A 6 1.95 14.60 -16.15
N ASN A 7 0.91 13.79 -15.92
CA ASN A 7 0.26 13.71 -14.62
C ASN A 7 1.33 13.34 -13.58
N SER A 8 1.56 14.26 -12.64
CA SER A 8 2.61 14.12 -11.63
C SER A 8 2.25 12.93 -10.74
N ALA A 9 2.97 11.82 -10.88
CA ALA A 9 2.77 10.61 -10.08
C ALA A 9 2.61 10.97 -8.60
N LYS A 10 1.49 10.57 -8.00
CA LYS A 10 1.20 10.84 -6.58
C LYS A 10 1.84 9.73 -5.76
N ARG A 11 2.68 10.10 -4.78
CA ARG A 11 3.20 9.11 -3.82
C ARG A 11 2.25 9.03 -2.63
N VAL A 12 1.82 7.81 -2.33
CA VAL A 12 0.99 7.51 -1.17
C VAL A 12 1.86 6.79 -0.13
N CYS A 13 1.72 7.17 1.13
CA CYS A 13 2.30 6.48 2.27
C CYS A 13 1.16 6.15 3.24
N GLN A 14 1.12 4.92 3.72
CA GLN A 14 0.12 4.49 4.68
C GLN A 14 0.73 3.56 5.71
N ILE A 15 0.17 3.58 6.92
CA ILE A 15 0.69 2.83 8.05
C ILE A 15 -0.41 2.04 8.76
N ILE A 16 -0.02 0.89 9.30
CA ILE A 16 -0.85 0.03 10.15
C ILE A 16 0.03 -0.77 11.11
N LYS A 17 -0.52 -1.32 12.20
CA LYS A 17 0.22 -2.25 13.06
C LYS A 17 0.12 -3.67 12.52
N LEU A 18 1.19 -4.43 12.68
CA LEU A 18 1.26 -5.87 12.50
C LEU A 18 1.19 -6.55 13.86
N LYS A 19 0.41 -7.61 13.99
CA LYS A 19 0.39 -8.41 15.22
C LYS A 19 1.75 -9.09 15.40
N PRO A 20 2.42 -8.98 16.57
CA PRO A 20 3.73 -9.58 16.79
C PRO A 20 3.77 -11.09 16.48
N SER A 21 2.67 -11.81 16.76
CA SER A 21 2.54 -13.25 16.54
C SER A 21 2.35 -13.66 15.08
N ARG A 22 2.15 -12.70 14.16
CA ARG A 22 1.84 -12.95 12.75
C ARG A 22 2.95 -12.50 11.81
N VAL A 23 4.09 -12.04 12.35
CA VAL A 23 5.17 -11.44 11.55
C VAL A 23 5.69 -12.39 10.47
N ASP A 24 5.97 -13.64 10.82
CA ASP A 24 6.56 -14.60 9.88
C ASP A 24 5.55 -15.06 8.82
N GLU A 25 4.33 -15.35 9.23
CA GLU A 25 3.21 -15.67 8.31
C GLU A 25 2.94 -14.52 7.34
N TYR A 26 2.93 -13.27 7.83
CA TYR A 26 2.74 -12.08 7.00
C TYR A 26 3.82 -11.97 5.92
N LYS A 27 5.08 -12.23 6.27
CA LYS A 27 6.19 -12.21 5.31
C LYS A 27 6.06 -13.33 4.28
N GLU A 28 5.71 -14.54 4.72
CA GLU A 28 5.55 -15.70 3.85
C GLU A 28 4.49 -15.46 2.79
N ILE A 29 3.29 -15.02 3.18
CA ILE A 29 2.22 -14.77 2.21
C ILE A 29 2.57 -13.61 1.26
N HIS A 30 3.25 -12.56 1.74
CA HIS A 30 3.64 -11.42 0.89
C HIS A 30 4.82 -11.73 -0.04
N ALA A 31 5.59 -12.80 0.21
CA ALA A 31 6.59 -13.28 -0.74
C ALA A 31 5.95 -13.87 -2.02
N ALA A 32 4.69 -14.28 -1.94
CA ALA A 32 3.94 -14.89 -3.04
C ALA A 32 2.50 -14.33 -3.11
N VAL A 33 2.38 -13.00 -3.25
CA VAL A 33 1.08 -12.34 -3.42
C VAL A 33 0.31 -12.94 -4.60
N TRP A 34 -0.99 -13.11 -4.44
CA TRP A 34 -1.83 -13.72 -5.46
C TRP A 34 -1.82 -12.90 -6.77
N PRO A 35 -1.66 -13.56 -7.94
CA PRO A 35 -1.54 -12.85 -9.21
C PRO A 35 -2.70 -11.91 -9.56
N GLY A 36 -3.95 -12.23 -9.20
CA GLY A 36 -5.07 -11.35 -9.51
C GLY A 36 -5.16 -10.13 -8.59
N VAL A 37 -4.67 -10.19 -7.35
CA VAL A 37 -4.46 -9.01 -6.50
C VAL A 37 -3.46 -8.06 -7.15
N LEU A 38 -2.33 -8.59 -7.64
CA LEU A 38 -1.34 -7.79 -8.38
C LEU A 38 -1.91 -7.19 -9.66
N ALA A 39 -2.73 -7.97 -10.37
CA ALA A 39 -3.41 -7.49 -11.57
C ALA A 39 -4.42 -6.38 -11.23
N ALA A 40 -5.16 -6.47 -10.12
CA ALA A 40 -6.09 -5.45 -9.65
C ALA A 40 -5.37 -4.13 -9.35
N LEU A 41 -4.26 -4.19 -8.58
CA LEU A 41 -3.42 -3.03 -8.30
C LEU A 41 -2.88 -2.38 -9.58
N LYS A 42 -2.42 -3.19 -10.53
CA LYS A 42 -1.92 -2.71 -11.83
C LYS A 42 -3.02 -2.04 -12.67
N ARG A 43 -4.23 -2.62 -12.71
CA ARG A 43 -5.40 -2.01 -13.39
C ARG A 43 -5.79 -0.67 -12.76
N ALA A 44 -5.52 -0.50 -11.48
CA ALA A 44 -5.75 0.73 -10.71
C ALA A 44 -4.56 1.70 -10.72
N HIS A 45 -3.62 1.54 -11.65
CA HIS A 45 -2.48 2.45 -11.85
C HIS A 45 -1.57 2.60 -10.61
N ILE A 46 -1.51 1.57 -9.75
CA ILE A 46 -0.55 1.47 -8.66
C ILE A 46 0.74 0.82 -9.17
N THR A 47 1.88 1.44 -8.87
CA THR A 47 3.23 0.95 -9.21
C THR A 47 4.23 1.35 -8.12
N ASP A 48 5.42 0.75 -8.10
CA ASP A 48 6.46 1.02 -7.09
C ASP A 48 5.91 0.78 -5.68
N TYR A 49 5.14 -0.30 -5.50
CA TYR A 49 4.48 -0.63 -4.23
C TYR A 49 5.41 -1.50 -3.38
N SER A 50 5.87 -0.94 -2.25
CA SER A 50 6.58 -1.65 -1.18
C SER A 50 5.88 -1.60 0.17
N ILE A 51 6.13 -2.62 1.00
CA ILE A 51 5.72 -2.65 2.41
C ILE A 51 6.94 -2.94 3.29
N HIS A 52 7.27 -2.03 4.19
CA HIS A 52 8.37 -2.19 5.14
C HIS A 52 7.82 -2.50 6.54
N HIS A 53 8.46 -3.42 7.26
CA HIS A 53 8.16 -3.68 8.67
C HIS A 53 9.21 -3.00 9.56
N TYR A 54 8.75 -2.25 10.56
CA TYR A 54 9.55 -1.65 11.62
C TYR A 54 9.21 -2.33 12.96
N PRO A 55 9.96 -3.38 13.34
CA PRO A 55 9.64 -4.22 14.50
C PRO A 55 9.49 -3.48 15.84
N PRO A 56 10.28 -2.44 16.18
CA PRO A 56 10.17 -1.78 17.49
C PRO A 56 8.77 -1.21 17.79
N LEU A 57 8.01 -0.84 16.76
CA LEU A 57 6.63 -0.36 16.89
C LEU A 57 5.61 -1.29 16.24
N GLN A 58 6.07 -2.44 15.73
CA GLN A 58 5.29 -3.35 14.89
C GLN A 58 4.60 -2.64 13.73
N LEU A 59 5.27 -1.63 13.16
CA LEU A 59 4.67 -0.77 12.15
C LEU A 59 4.90 -1.37 10.77
N LEU A 60 3.83 -1.51 10.00
CA LEU A 60 3.92 -1.67 8.55
C LEU A 60 3.82 -0.30 7.90
N ILE A 61 4.75 -0.04 6.99
CA ILE A 61 4.84 1.21 6.22
C ILE A 61 4.72 0.82 4.75
N ALA A 62 3.52 1.02 4.19
CA ALA A 62 3.21 0.76 2.80
C ALA A 62 3.40 2.05 1.99
N THR A 63 4.15 1.98 0.91
CA THR A 63 4.33 3.12 0.00
C THR A 63 4.15 2.70 -1.44
N PHE A 64 3.48 3.52 -2.24
CA PHE A 64 3.32 3.28 -3.67
C PHE A 64 3.20 4.58 -4.46
N LYS A 65 3.41 4.49 -5.77
CA LYS A 65 3.09 5.55 -6.73
C LYS A 65 1.74 5.24 -7.38
N TYR A 66 0.89 6.25 -7.42
CA TYR A 66 -0.31 6.25 -8.23
C TYR A 66 -0.08 7.13 -9.47
N ILE A 67 -0.27 6.56 -10.66
CA ILE A 67 -0.02 7.22 -11.95
C ILE A 67 -1.29 7.44 -12.79
N GLY A 68 -2.47 7.17 -12.23
CA GLY A 68 -3.75 7.39 -12.90
C GLY A 68 -4.32 8.79 -12.67
N ASP A 69 -5.49 9.04 -13.25
CA ASP A 69 -6.14 10.35 -13.22
C ASP A 69 -7.16 10.50 -12.06
N ASP A 70 -7.85 9.41 -11.68
CA ASP A 70 -8.87 9.41 -10.62
C ASP A 70 -8.59 8.35 -9.54
N TYR A 71 -7.87 8.78 -8.50
CA TYR A 71 -7.47 7.91 -7.40
C TYR A 71 -8.67 7.30 -6.67
N ALA A 72 -9.73 8.09 -6.46
CA ALA A 72 -10.88 7.63 -5.70
C ALA A 72 -11.63 6.53 -6.48
N ALA A 73 -11.85 6.74 -7.78
CA ALA A 73 -12.50 5.74 -8.63
C ALA A 73 -11.67 4.47 -8.76
N ASP A 74 -10.35 4.57 -8.88
CA ASP A 74 -9.49 3.40 -9.00
C ASP A 74 -9.36 2.61 -7.68
N MET A 75 -9.31 3.29 -6.53
CA MET A 75 -9.34 2.59 -5.23
C MET A 75 -10.70 1.92 -4.98
N ALA A 76 -11.81 2.50 -5.45
CA ALA A 76 -13.12 1.87 -5.37
C ALA A 76 -13.16 0.55 -6.17
N LYS A 77 -12.61 0.53 -7.39
CA LYS A 77 -12.51 -0.71 -8.20
C LYS A 77 -11.64 -1.78 -7.53
N VAL A 78 -10.56 -1.39 -6.86
CA VAL A 78 -9.73 -2.33 -6.08
C VAL A 78 -10.53 -2.89 -4.90
N ALA A 79 -11.34 -2.07 -4.24
CA ALA A 79 -12.19 -2.51 -3.14
C ALA A 79 -13.33 -3.45 -3.58
N GLU A 80 -13.78 -3.35 -4.83
CA GLU A 80 -14.79 -4.23 -5.43
C GLU A 80 -14.20 -5.53 -5.99
N ASP A 81 -12.88 -5.64 -6.15
CA ASP A 81 -12.23 -6.82 -6.74
C ASP A 81 -12.30 -8.03 -5.78
N PRO A 82 -12.90 -9.17 -6.20
CA PRO A 82 -13.12 -10.30 -5.29
C PRO A 82 -11.85 -10.98 -4.79
N GLU A 83 -10.77 -11.02 -5.60
CA GLU A 83 -9.50 -11.58 -5.14
C GLU A 83 -8.85 -10.68 -4.10
N THR A 84 -8.94 -9.36 -4.30
CA THR A 84 -8.47 -8.36 -3.35
C THR A 84 -9.22 -8.45 -2.02
N GLN A 85 -10.54 -8.61 -2.04
CA GLN A 85 -11.33 -8.80 -0.82
C GLN A 85 -10.91 -10.05 -0.04
N ARG A 86 -10.74 -11.19 -0.73
CA ARG A 86 -10.28 -12.45 -0.10
C ARG A 86 -8.86 -12.33 0.46
N TRP A 87 -8.00 -11.61 -0.24
CA TRP A 87 -6.65 -11.32 0.24
C TRP A 87 -6.69 -10.47 1.51
N TRP A 88 -7.54 -9.44 1.54
CA TRP A 88 -7.74 -8.61 2.73
C TRP A 88 -8.30 -9.37 3.92
N GLU A 89 -9.27 -10.25 3.73
CA GLU A 89 -9.79 -11.09 4.83
C GLU A 89 -8.67 -11.87 5.55
N LEU A 90 -7.68 -12.36 4.78
CA LEU A 90 -6.50 -13.03 5.33
C LEU A 90 -5.57 -12.03 6.04
N THR A 91 -5.20 -10.93 5.38
CA THR A 91 -4.18 -10.00 5.89
C THR A 91 -4.68 -9.13 7.04
N ASP A 92 -5.96 -8.74 7.03
CA ASP A 92 -6.57 -7.91 8.08
C ASP A 92 -6.58 -8.67 9.42
N GLY A 93 -6.75 -10.00 9.38
CA GLY A 93 -6.62 -10.87 10.55
C GLY A 93 -5.24 -10.79 11.22
N MET A 94 -4.21 -10.36 10.48
CA MET A 94 -2.83 -10.21 10.95
C MET A 94 -2.50 -8.79 11.42
N GLN A 95 -3.37 -7.82 11.16
CA GLN A 95 -3.11 -6.40 11.35
C GLN A 95 -4.00 -5.80 12.45
N GLU A 96 -3.64 -4.60 12.89
CA GLU A 96 -4.46 -3.76 13.78
C GLU A 96 -4.42 -2.31 13.31
N SER A 97 -5.60 -1.71 13.10
CA SER A 97 -5.71 -0.34 12.64
C SER A 97 -5.34 0.70 13.70
N PHE A 98 -4.83 1.85 13.25
CA PHE A 98 -4.74 3.07 14.05
C PHE A 98 -6.01 3.93 14.00
N VAL A 99 -6.90 3.63 13.06
CA VAL A 99 -8.14 4.38 12.83
C VAL A 99 -9.21 3.81 13.75
N GLU A 100 -9.75 4.67 14.61
CA GLU A 100 -10.82 4.30 15.54
C GLU A 100 -12.08 3.86 14.78
N GLY A 101 -12.68 2.74 15.20
CA GLY A 101 -13.87 2.17 14.57
C GLY A 101 -13.62 1.39 13.27
N ALA A 102 -12.38 1.29 12.80
CA ALA A 102 -12.05 0.47 11.64
C ALA A 102 -12.18 -1.03 11.95
N THR A 103 -12.80 -1.78 11.05
CA THR A 103 -13.10 -3.22 11.23
C THR A 103 -12.47 -4.13 10.16
N GLY A 104 -11.90 -3.53 9.11
CA GLY A 104 -11.21 -4.24 8.03
C GLY A 104 -11.11 -3.37 6.77
N SER A 105 -10.35 -3.84 5.79
CA SER A 105 -10.19 -3.22 4.49
C SER A 105 -11.50 -3.28 3.68
N GLY A 106 -11.73 -2.28 2.83
CA GLY A 106 -12.95 -2.19 2.01
C GLY A 106 -14.24 -1.91 2.78
N LYS A 107 -14.15 -1.45 4.04
CA LYS A 107 -15.29 -0.99 4.85
C LYS A 107 -15.44 0.53 4.79
N ASP A 108 -16.51 1.05 5.39
CA ASP A 108 -16.80 2.50 5.41
C ASP A 108 -15.71 3.32 6.10
N VAL A 109 -15.07 2.74 7.12
CA VAL A 109 -13.95 3.36 7.84
C VAL A 109 -12.63 2.83 7.27
N PRO A 110 -11.68 3.70 6.88
CA PRO A 110 -10.39 3.28 6.35
C PRO A 110 -9.62 2.39 7.32
N TRP A 111 -9.14 1.24 6.83
CA TRP A 111 -8.35 0.31 7.62
C TRP A 111 -6.92 0.79 7.85
N TRP A 112 -6.29 1.36 6.82
CA TRP A 112 -4.95 1.92 6.88
C TRP A 112 -5.01 3.41 7.18
N GLN A 113 -4.11 3.91 8.03
CA GLN A 113 -3.92 5.35 8.21
C GLN A 113 -3.13 5.90 7.02
N VAL A 114 -3.80 6.61 6.11
CA VAL A 114 -3.21 7.14 4.89
C VAL A 114 -2.72 8.58 5.10
N ASN A 115 -1.50 8.86 4.66
CA ASN A 115 -0.91 10.20 4.63
C ASN A 115 -0.48 10.56 3.21
N PHE A 116 -1.00 11.67 2.69
CA PHE A 116 -0.63 12.22 1.38
C PHE A 116 0.44 13.32 1.46
N ILE A 117 0.85 13.72 2.67
CA ILE A 117 1.76 14.86 2.87
C ILE A 117 3.21 14.42 2.62
N VAL A 118 3.76 14.85 1.49
CA VAL A 118 5.21 14.81 1.24
C VAL A 118 5.82 16.06 1.84
N LEU A 119 6.48 15.92 3.00
CA LEU A 119 7.13 17.05 3.69
C LEU A 119 8.41 17.53 2.99
N TRP A 120 9.02 16.71 2.13
CA TRP A 120 10.22 17.05 1.37
C TRP A 120 10.13 16.55 -0.07
N PRO A 121 9.89 17.41 -1.07
CA PRO A 121 9.92 17.00 -2.47
C PRO A 121 11.35 16.61 -2.86
N ARG A 122 11.51 15.51 -3.59
CA ARG A 122 12.82 15.02 -4.02
C ARG A 122 13.37 15.96 -5.11
N ALA A 123 14.20 16.94 -4.73
CA ALA A 123 15.09 17.60 -5.68
C ALA A 123 16.12 16.57 -6.18
N GLY A 124 16.29 16.45 -7.49
CA GLY A 124 17.05 15.38 -8.13
C GLY A 124 18.40 15.10 -7.47
N SER A 125 18.60 13.90 -6.95
CA SER A 125 19.91 13.24 -6.90
C SER A 125 19.80 11.77 -6.51
N SER A 126 20.62 10.98 -7.18
CA SER A 126 21.00 9.62 -6.85
C SER A 126 21.67 9.57 -5.48
N ARG A 127 21.03 8.92 -4.51
CA ARG A 127 21.73 8.38 -3.34
C ARG A 127 21.24 6.97 -3.10
N SER A 128 22.21 6.05 -3.07
CA SER A 128 22.02 4.68 -2.61
C SER A 128 21.78 4.75 -1.09
N PHE A 129 20.61 4.29 -0.66
CA PHE A 129 20.35 4.04 0.76
C PHE A 129 20.84 2.63 1.09
N PRO A 130 21.38 2.39 2.30
CA PRO A 130 21.70 1.05 2.75
C PRO A 130 20.41 0.22 2.80
N LEU A 131 20.55 -1.07 2.47
CA LEU A 131 19.46 -2.04 2.34
C LEU A 131 18.69 -2.18 3.67
N ILE A 132 17.65 -1.37 3.83
CA ILE A 132 16.52 -1.71 4.70
C ILE A 132 15.81 -2.82 3.96
N ASN A 133 15.72 -4.00 4.57
CA ASN A 133 14.94 -5.16 4.15
C ASN A 133 13.66 -4.74 3.38
N VAL A 134 13.74 -4.74 2.04
CA VAL A 134 12.66 -4.38 1.12
C VAL A 134 11.95 -5.68 0.78
N TRP A 135 10.66 -5.75 1.09
CA TRP A 135 9.84 -6.91 0.76
C TRP A 135 8.53 -6.40 0.15
N CYS A 136 8.10 -7.04 -0.94
CA CYS A 136 7.26 -6.49 -2.02
C CYS A 136 7.92 -5.33 -2.79
N ILE A 137 8.25 -5.58 -4.06
CA ILE A 137 8.47 -4.55 -5.07
C ILE A 137 7.61 -4.98 -6.26
N TYR A 138 6.56 -4.22 -6.57
CA TYR A 138 5.77 -4.34 -7.79
C TYR A 138 5.77 -3.03 -8.56
#